data_AF-A0A315XRA4-F1
#
_entry.id   AF-A0A315XRA4-F1
#
_cell.length_a   1.000
_cell.length_b   1.000
_cell.length_c   1.000
_cell.angle_alpha   90.00
_cell.angle_beta   90.00
_cell.angle_gamma   90.00
#
_symmetry.space_group_name_H-M   'P 1'
#
loop_
_entity.id
_entity.type
_entity.pdbx_description
1 polymer ?
#
loop_
_entity_poly.entity_id
_entity_poly.type
_entity_poly.pdbx_seq_one_letter_code
_entity_poly.pdbx_strand_id
1 'polypeptide(L)' 'MSDFEELFPELTLETDDIIMELAIKKDYSQIRDLDKRKEEFIKDLHDFIDEFSQTPESREFMAFFD' A
#
# COMPACT_ATOMS: atom_id res chain seq x y z
N MET A 1 23.33 -11.98 -14.54
CA MET A 1 22.57 -12.75 -13.54
C MET A 1 21.12 -12.41 -13.82
N SER A 2 20.24 -13.41 -13.87
CA SER A 2 18.84 -13.18 -14.24
C SER A 2 18.17 -12.47 -13.07
N ASP A 3 18.13 -11.13 -13.12
CA ASP A 3 17.28 -10.32 -12.25
C ASP A 3 15.83 -10.66 -12.61
N PHE A 4 15.29 -11.70 -11.97
CA PHE A 4 13.86 -11.82 -11.82
C PHE A 4 13.49 -10.62 -10.93
N GLU A 5 13.18 -9.48 -11.56
CA GLU A 5 12.34 -8.48 -10.93
C GLU A 5 11.09 -9.24 -10.49
N GLU A 6 10.93 -9.44 -9.18
CA GLU A 6 9.66 -9.90 -8.63
C GLU A 6 8.63 -8.84 -9.04
N LEU A 7 7.92 -9.10 -10.14
CA LEU A 7 6.86 -8.23 -10.63
C LEU A 7 5.73 -8.29 -9.60
N PHE A 8 5.79 -7.39 -8.63
CA PHE A 8 4.71 -7.19 -7.69
C PHE A 8 3.52 -6.59 -8.44
N PRO A 9 2.29 -6.96 -8.09
CA PRO A 9 1.13 -6.22 -8.53
C PRO A 9 1.26 -4.75 -8.10
N GLU A 10 1.13 -3.86 -9.08
CA GLU A 10 1.14 -2.42 -8.87
C GLU A 10 -0.24 -1.83 -9.09
N LEU A 11 -0.59 -0.84 -8.27
CA LEU A 11 -1.83 -0.09 -8.36
C LEU A 11 -1.52 1.41 -8.24
N THR A 12 -1.92 2.17 -9.24
CA THR A 12 -1.91 3.64 -9.20
C THR A 12 -3.33 4.14 -8.97
N LEU A 13 -3.52 4.99 -7.95
CA LEU A 13 -4.76 5.69 -7.67
C LEU A 13 -4.48 7.18 -7.59
N GLU A 14 -5.24 7.96 -8.36
CA GLU A 14 -5.14 9.41 -8.41
C GLU A 14 -6.50 10.03 -8.08
N THR A 15 -6.46 11.07 -7.26
CA THR A 15 -7.58 11.94 -6.89
C THR A 15 -7.18 13.39 -7.12
N ASP A 16 -8.13 14.32 -6.96
CA ASP A 16 -7.84 15.76 -7.13
C ASP A 16 -6.74 16.26 -6.17
N ASP A 17 -6.56 15.60 -5.03
CA ASP A 17 -5.64 16.04 -3.96
C ASP A 17 -4.38 15.17 -3.83
N ILE A 18 -4.47 13.88 -4.18
CA ILE A 18 -3.43 12.87 -3.87
C ILE A 18 -3.26 11.87 -5.03
N ILE A 19 -2.01 11.60 -5.39
CA ILE A 19 -1.59 10.45 -6.22
C ILE A 19 -0.88 9.43 -5.33
N MET A 20 -1.24 8.16 -5.46
CA MET A 20 -0.67 7.05 -4.71
C MET A 20 -0.29 5.90 -5.64
N GLU A 21 0.95 5.45 -5.54
CA GLU A 21 1.46 4.24 -6.22
C GLU A 21 1.73 3.17 -5.16
N LEU A 22 1.05 2.03 -5.28
CA LEU A 22 1.13 0.91 -4.34
C LEU A 22 1.70 -0.33 -5.03
N ALA A 23 2.75 -0.92 -4.45
CA ALA A 23 3.28 -2.23 -4.84
C ALA A 23 2.99 -3.26 -3.74
N ILE A 24 2.32 -4.36 -4.11
CA ILE A 24 1.81 -5.34 -3.14
C ILE A 24 2.69 -6.59 -3.11
N LYS A 25 3.33 -6.83 -1.96
CA LYS A 25 4.18 -8.01 -1.74
C LYS A 25 3.41 -9.26 -1.28
N LYS A 26 2.24 -9.07 -0.66
CA LYS A 26 1.44 -10.15 -0.07
C LYS A 26 0.67 -10.91 -1.16
N ASP A 27 0.79 -12.24 -1.16
CA ASP A 27 -0.04 -13.09 -2.03
C ASP A 27 -1.44 -13.31 -1.43
N TYR A 28 -2.41 -12.54 -1.93
CA TYR A 28 -3.82 -12.67 -1.54
C TYR A 28 -4.57 -13.83 -2.22
N SER A 29 -3.95 -14.52 -3.18
CA SER A 29 -4.61 -15.59 -3.93
C SER A 29 -5.01 -16.80 -3.06
N GLN A 30 -4.37 -16.94 -1.89
CA GLN A 30 -4.69 -17.95 -0.88
C GLN A 30 -6.12 -17.80 -0.32
N ILE A 31 -6.67 -16.58 -0.34
CA ILE A 31 -8.06 -16.31 0.05
C ILE A 31 -8.94 -16.50 -1.19
N ARG A 32 -9.68 -17.61 -1.24
CA ARG A 32 -10.51 -17.99 -2.41
C ARG A 32 -11.73 -17.10 -2.61
N ASP A 33 -12.32 -16.64 -1.51
CA ASP A 33 -13.48 -15.77 -1.51
C ASP A 33 -13.05 -14.33 -1.82
N LEU A 34 -13.63 -13.72 -2.85
CA LEU A 34 -13.22 -12.40 -3.33
C LEU A 34 -13.55 -11.29 -2.33
N ASP A 35 -14.70 -11.38 -1.66
CA ASP A 35 -15.13 -10.36 -0.71
C ASP A 35 -14.23 -10.39 0.52
N LYS A 36 -13.92 -11.58 1.06
CA LYS A 36 -12.93 -11.74 2.15
C LYS A 36 -11.53 -11.30 1.75
N ARG A 37 -11.13 -11.55 0.50
CA ARG A 37 -9.83 -11.10 -0.02
C ARG A 37 -9.75 -9.57 0.00
N LYS A 38 -10.84 -8.92 -0.41
CA LYS A 38 -10.95 -7.46 -0.38
C LYS A 38 -10.95 -6.94 1.06
N GLU A 39 -11.68 -7.56 1.98
CA GLU A 39 -11.68 -7.20 3.40
C GLU A 39 -10.27 -7.24 4.00
N GLU A 40 -9.52 -8.32 3.74
CA GLU A 40 -8.13 -8.46 4.23
C GLU A 40 -7.20 -7.39 3.62
N PHE A 41 -7.30 -7.14 2.31
CA PHE A 41 -6.50 -6.09 1.65
C PHE A 41 -6.78 -4.70 2.24
N ILE A 42 -8.05 -4.35 2.49
CA ILE A 42 -8.41 -3.07 3.11
C ILE A 42 -7.91 -2.98 4.54
N LYS A 43 -7.94 -4.08 5.29
CA LYS A 43 -7.37 -4.12 6.63
C LYS A 43 -5.86 -3.85 6.61
N ASP A 44 -5.12 -4.51 5.73
CA ASP A 44 -3.67 -4.29 5.59
C ASP A 44 -3.34 -2.84 5.19
N LEU A 45 -4.20 -2.18 4.38
CA LEU A 45 -4.05 -0.76 4.06
C LEU A 45 -4.27 0.15 5.29
N HIS A 46 -5.27 -0.15 6.13
CA HIS A 46 -5.47 0.59 7.38
C HIS A 46 -4.29 0.42 8.33
N ASP A 47 -3.82 -0.82 8.51
CA ASP A 47 -2.66 -1.13 9.36
C ASP A 47 -1.41 -0.37 8.87
N PHE A 48 -1.21 -0.27 7.55
CA PHE A 48 -0.13 0.52 6.95
C PHE A 48 -0.26 2.03 7.22
N ILE A 49 -1.47 2.60 7.06
CA ILE A 49 -1.71 4.03 7.33
C ILE A 49 -1.48 4.33 8.82
N ASP A 50 -1.95 3.45 9.71
CA ASP A 50 -1.77 3.59 11.15
C ASP A 50 -0.28 3.54 11.51
N GLU A 51 0.48 2.62 10.93
CA GLU A 51 1.94 2.56 11.11
C GLU A 51 2.60 3.85 10.60
N PHE A 52 2.30 4.26 9.36
CA PHE A 52 2.83 5.50 8.78
C PHE A 52 2.55 6.71 9.68
N SER A 53 1.32 6.85 10.20
CA SER A 53 0.95 8.00 11.05
C SER A 53 1.78 8.12 12.34
N GLN A 54 2.42 7.03 12.76
CA GLN A 54 3.23 6.96 13.98
C GLN A 54 4.73 7.09 13.71
N THR A 55 5.17 7.05 12.44
CA THR A 55 6.58 7.12 12.08
C THR A 55 7.09 8.57 12.05
N PRO A 56 8.36 8.83 12.41
CA PRO A 56 8.99 10.14 12.21
C PRO A 56 8.91 10.63 10.76
N GLU A 57 8.99 9.71 9.80
CA GLU A 57 8.94 9.97 8.37
C GLU A 57 7.63 10.64 7.95
N SER A 58 6.49 10.25 8.54
CA SER A 58 5.21 10.92 8.24
C SER A 58 5.21 12.37 8.70
N ARG A 59 5.83 12.65 9.86
CA ARG A 59 5.98 14.02 10.37
C ARG A 59 6.92 14.84 9.49
N GLU A 60 8.05 14.27 9.10
CA GLU A 60 9.00 14.91 8.17
C GLU A 60 8.35 15.20 6.81
N PHE A 61 7.54 14.27 6.32
CA PHE A 61 6.80 14.44 5.07
C PHE A 61 5.79 15.60 5.16
N MET A 62 5.06 15.71 6.27
CA MET A 62 4.13 16.83 6.48
C MET A 62 4.83 18.18 6.66
N ALA A 63 6.06 18.20 7.19
CA ALA A 63 6.83 19.43 7.38
C ALA A 63 7.22 20.13 6.06
N PHE A 64 7.09 19.45 4.91
CA PHE A 64 7.26 20.08 3.60
C PHE A 64 6.25 21.22 3.35
N PHE A 65 5.08 21.16 3.98
CA PHE A 65 3.98 22.11 3.78
C PHE A 65 3.88 23.20 4.85
N ASP A 66 4.80 23.20 5.82
CA ASP A 66 4.86 24.16 6.94
C ASP A 66 5.46 25.52 6.53
#